data_AF-A0A933HMF5-F1
#
_entry.id   AF-A0A933HMF5-F1
#
_cell.length_a   1.000
_cell.length_b   1.000
_cell.length_c   1.000
_cell.angle_alpha   90.00
_cell.angle_beta   90.00
_cell.angle_gamma   90.00
#
_symmetry.space_group_name_H-M   'P 1'
#
loop_
_entity.id
_entity.type
_entity.pdbx_description
1 polymer ?
#
loop_
_entity_poly.entity_id
_entity_poly.type
_entity_poly.pdbx_seq_one_letter_code
_entity_poly.pdbx_strand_id
1 'polypeptide(L)'
;MDTATDFEIRELTLLKILTHATLADVESSSFRPPVGRRIALQLSSARPLTWLGPIAATICGALAASGLIISGETLLRVAIAVLLTDPILGAWRAAWVNTDWRRPMQGWRATPTRAWMLVPYARLGSPAARFSQWLSSRANFWRDAIVPHVGQSITAIIVTALIALSIALALSYTAFVLTLVALAFAPLESELGEHGAGRWARALVEIGMAWLIGDAAISQLFPPLDSAILALLFAMTYRGLLSVATRPRLGLAIADGSQIAVIVFLIARGAMISATIIGLALGAQLLWQTLVRTGRLEAKTFLERVQWFVLLAMVIAALGS
;
A
#
# COMPACT_ATOMS: atom_id res chain seq x y z
N MET A 1 12.34 25.16 -63.00
CA MET A 1 12.85 26.06 -61.95
C MET A 1 12.20 25.62 -60.64
N ASP A 2 12.47 24.38 -60.22
CA ASP A 2 11.80 23.70 -59.08
C ASP A 2 12.65 22.55 -58.47
N THR A 3 13.94 22.49 -58.78
CA THR A 3 14.82 21.40 -58.30
C THR A 3 15.69 21.81 -57.11
N ALA A 4 15.71 23.08 -56.73
CA ALA A 4 16.53 23.60 -55.63
C ALA A 4 15.85 23.45 -54.25
N THR A 5 14.52 23.52 -54.20
CA THR A 5 13.73 23.45 -52.95
C THR A 5 13.56 22.03 -52.42
N ASP A 6 13.58 21.03 -53.29
CA ASP A 6 13.39 19.62 -52.89
C ASP A 6 14.65 19.01 -52.25
N PHE A 7 15.83 19.59 -52.54
CA PHE A 7 17.10 19.16 -51.94
C PHE A 7 17.23 19.62 -50.48
N GLU A 8 16.82 20.85 -50.16
CA GLU A 8 16.87 21.39 -48.79
C GLU A 8 15.96 20.64 -47.81
N ILE A 9 14.77 20.21 -48.27
CA ILE A 9 13.81 19.48 -47.42
C ILE A 9 14.33 18.07 -47.08
N ARG A 10 15.05 17.42 -48.01
CA ARG A 10 15.65 16.10 -47.78
C ARG A 10 16.83 16.15 -46.81
N GLU A 11 17.69 17.16 -46.88
CA GLU A 11 18.80 17.32 -45.92
C GLU A 11 18.28 17.58 -44.50
N LEU A 12 17.27 18.44 -44.33
CA LEU A 12 16.67 18.73 -43.02
C LEU A 12 15.98 17.51 -42.39
N THR A 13 15.45 16.60 -43.21
CA THR A 13 14.81 15.36 -42.72
C THR A 13 15.85 14.32 -42.31
N LEU A 14 16.95 14.17 -43.06
CA LEU A 14 18.04 13.26 -42.72
C LEU A 14 18.81 13.71 -41.47
N LEU A 15 19.02 15.03 -41.30
CA LEU A 15 19.68 15.58 -40.11
C LEU A 15 18.86 15.33 -38.83
N LYS A 16 17.53 15.43 -38.89
CA LYS A 16 16.63 15.10 -37.76
C LYS A 16 16.63 13.61 -37.40
N ILE A 17 16.70 12.73 -38.40
CA ILE A 17 16.73 11.27 -38.14
C ILE A 17 18.09 10.88 -37.52
N LEU A 18 19.19 11.48 -37.97
CA LEU A 18 20.53 11.23 -37.41
C LEU A 18 20.72 11.81 -36.00
N THR A 19 20.12 12.96 -35.67
CA THR A 19 20.14 13.49 -34.29
C THR A 19 19.30 12.65 -33.33
N HIS A 20 18.17 12.11 -33.77
CA HIS A 20 17.36 11.22 -32.92
C HIS A 20 18.00 9.83 -32.75
N ALA A 21 18.72 9.31 -33.76
CA ALA A 21 19.41 8.03 -33.64
C ALA A 21 20.65 8.09 -32.73
N THR A 22 21.38 9.21 -32.73
CA THR A 22 22.59 9.36 -31.89
C THR A 22 22.28 9.69 -30.43
N LEU A 23 21.15 10.37 -30.14
CA LEU A 23 20.70 10.58 -28.76
C LEU A 23 20.12 9.31 -28.11
N ALA A 24 19.58 8.37 -28.90
CA ALA A 24 19.05 7.12 -28.38
C ALA A 24 20.15 6.12 -27.94
N ASP A 25 21.36 6.22 -28.51
CA ASP A 25 22.43 5.25 -28.25
C ASP A 25 23.39 5.68 -27.11
N VAL A 26 23.42 6.97 -26.77
CA VAL A 26 24.25 7.50 -25.67
C VAL A 26 23.59 7.31 -24.30
N GLU A 27 22.28 7.05 -24.22
CA GLU A 27 21.55 6.96 -22.95
C GLU A 27 21.44 5.54 -22.35
N SER A 28 21.95 4.49 -23.02
CA SER A 28 21.74 3.10 -22.56
C SER A 28 22.99 2.32 -22.13
N SER A 29 24.20 2.88 -22.25
CA SER A 29 25.42 2.27 -21.71
C SER A 29 25.71 2.74 -20.28
N SER A 30 24.77 2.48 -19.37
CA SER A 30 25.02 2.59 -17.93
C SER A 30 26.08 1.56 -17.51
N PHE A 31 27.34 2.01 -17.43
CA PHE A 31 28.40 1.33 -16.70
C PHE A 31 27.87 0.97 -15.31
N ARG A 32 27.64 -0.32 -15.06
CA ARG A 32 27.39 -0.85 -13.71
C ARG A 32 28.76 -1.16 -13.08
N PRO A 33 29.29 -0.33 -12.16
CA PRO A 33 30.43 -0.75 -11.37
C PRO A 33 30.01 -1.92 -10.46
N PRO A 34 30.78 -3.02 -10.43
CA PRO A 34 30.51 -4.18 -9.59
C PRO A 34 31.15 -3.96 -8.21
N VAL A 35 30.78 -2.90 -7.48
CA VAL A 35 31.25 -2.70 -6.10
C VAL A 35 30.15 -2.03 -5.28
N GLY A 36 29.66 -2.75 -4.27
CA GLY A 36 28.80 -2.19 -3.23
C GLY A 36 27.37 -1.92 -3.66
N ARG A 37 26.56 -2.98 -3.77
CA ARG A 37 25.09 -2.92 -3.79
C ARG A 37 24.61 -2.39 -2.43
N ARG A 38 24.83 -1.09 -2.19
CA ARG A 38 24.23 -0.35 -1.09
C ARG A 38 22.75 -0.63 -1.21
N ILE A 39 22.16 -1.05 -0.10
CA ILE A 39 20.71 -1.11 0.06
C ILE A 39 20.27 0.34 -0.08
N ALA A 40 20.08 0.79 -1.32
CA ALA A 40 19.25 1.92 -1.60
C ALA A 40 17.87 1.44 -1.16
N LEU A 41 17.56 1.69 0.11
CA LEU A 41 16.21 1.99 0.54
C LEU A 41 15.79 3.19 -0.31
N GLN A 42 15.48 2.91 -1.59
CA GLN A 42 14.57 3.73 -2.32
C GLN A 42 13.29 3.60 -1.51
N LEU A 43 13.12 4.52 -0.55
CA LEU A 43 11.79 4.98 -0.18
C LEU A 43 11.22 5.53 -1.48
N SER A 44 10.78 4.61 -2.33
CA SER A 44 10.05 4.91 -3.53
C SER A 44 8.75 5.44 -2.96
N SER A 45 8.68 6.77 -2.87
CA SER A 45 7.52 7.50 -2.37
C SER A 45 6.35 7.00 -3.20
N ALA A 46 5.59 6.08 -2.61
CA ALA A 46 4.41 5.54 -3.22
C ALA A 46 3.50 6.75 -3.39
N ARG A 47 3.38 7.22 -4.64
CA ARG A 47 2.51 8.26 -5.20
C ARG A 47 2.11 9.40 -4.22
N PRO A 48 2.23 10.68 -4.60
CA PRO A 48 1.90 11.81 -3.71
C PRO A 48 0.47 11.76 -3.11
N LEU A 49 -0.45 11.05 -3.75
CA LEU A 49 -1.82 10.82 -3.28
C LEU A 49 -1.95 9.82 -2.10
N THR A 50 -0.99 8.90 -1.92
CA THR A 50 -1.03 7.86 -0.87
C THR A 50 -0.32 8.27 0.42
N TRP A 51 0.55 9.27 0.39
CA TRP A 51 1.43 9.54 1.54
C TRP A 51 0.69 10.11 2.75
N LEU A 52 -0.24 11.03 2.54
CA LEU A 52 -1.02 11.62 3.64
C LEU A 52 -2.12 10.71 4.20
N GLY A 53 -2.50 9.66 3.46
CA GLY A 53 -3.64 8.81 3.82
C GLY A 53 -3.42 8.07 5.15
N PRO A 54 -2.41 7.19 5.26
CA PRO A 54 -2.13 6.42 6.47
C PRO A 54 -1.79 7.31 7.67
N ILE A 55 -1.00 8.37 7.46
CA ILE A 55 -0.63 9.33 8.51
C ILE A 55 -1.89 9.97 9.09
N ALA A 56 -2.74 10.55 8.23
CA ALA A 56 -3.96 11.20 8.68
C ALA A 56 -4.95 10.20 9.30
N ALA A 57 -5.07 8.99 8.74
CA ALA A 57 -5.90 7.93 9.31
C ALA A 57 -5.44 7.58 10.74
N THR A 58 -4.15 7.43 10.95
CA THR A 58 -3.56 7.12 12.27
C THR A 58 -3.81 8.24 13.26
N ILE A 59 -3.61 9.50 12.84
CA ILE A 59 -3.89 10.67 13.70
C ILE A 59 -5.38 10.74 14.03
N CYS A 60 -6.28 10.52 13.05
CA CYS A 60 -7.72 10.54 13.28
C CYS A 60 -8.16 9.40 14.23
N GLY A 61 -7.61 8.20 14.08
CA GLY A 61 -7.87 7.11 15.02
C GLY A 61 -7.40 7.42 16.44
N ALA A 62 -6.22 8.04 16.59
CA ALA A 62 -5.74 8.46 17.90
C ALA A 62 -6.58 9.59 18.50
N LEU A 63 -7.07 10.55 17.69
CA LEU A 63 -7.98 11.61 18.12
C LEU A 63 -9.32 11.04 18.57
N ALA A 64 -9.86 10.05 17.86
CA ALA A 64 -11.09 9.36 18.24
C ALA A 64 -10.94 8.63 19.59
N ALA A 65 -9.75 8.09 19.89
CA ALA A 65 -9.49 7.38 21.14
C ALA A 65 -9.19 8.29 22.35
N SER A 66 -8.42 9.38 22.15
CA SER A 66 -7.96 10.26 23.24
C SER A 66 -8.88 11.46 23.50
N GLY A 67 -9.74 11.81 22.54
CA GLY A 67 -10.35 13.13 22.49
C GLY A 67 -9.31 14.25 22.35
N LEU A 68 -9.61 15.43 22.90
CA LEU A 68 -8.73 16.62 22.80
C LEU A 68 -7.66 16.71 23.91
N ILE A 69 -7.36 15.61 24.60
CA ILE A 69 -6.40 15.60 25.71
C ILE A 69 -4.98 15.47 25.18
N ILE A 70 -4.28 16.59 25.07
CA ILE A 70 -2.89 16.65 24.61
C ILE A 70 -1.95 16.46 25.80
N SER A 71 -1.27 15.32 25.87
CA SER A 71 -0.19 15.02 26.80
C SER A 71 1.08 14.73 25.99
N GLY A 72 2.26 15.02 26.55
CA GLY A 72 3.53 14.68 25.90
C GLY A 72 3.66 13.18 25.61
N GLU A 73 3.12 12.34 26.49
CA GLU A 73 3.07 10.89 26.28
C GLU A 73 2.15 10.50 25.13
N THR A 74 0.96 11.11 25.03
CA THR A 74 0.02 10.81 23.93
C THR A 74 0.62 11.24 22.59
N LEU A 75 1.26 12.41 22.54
CA LEU A 75 1.96 12.88 21.34
C LEU A 75 3.08 11.92 20.91
N LEU A 76 3.88 11.42 21.86
CA LEU A 76 4.94 10.45 21.58
C LEU A 76 4.37 9.13 21.04
N ARG A 77 3.31 8.60 21.66
CA ARG A 77 2.64 7.38 21.20
C ARG A 77 2.06 7.54 19.79
N VAL A 78 1.42 8.67 19.49
CA VAL A 78 0.91 8.98 18.15
C VAL A 78 2.05 9.10 17.13
N ALA A 79 3.16 9.76 17.49
CA ALA A 79 4.32 9.86 16.61
C ALA A 79 4.91 8.49 16.26
N ILE A 80 5.01 7.58 17.26
CA ILE A 80 5.46 6.20 17.03
C ILE A 80 4.44 5.43 16.18
N ALA A 81 3.13 5.60 16.42
CA ALA A 81 2.08 4.99 15.61
C ALA A 81 2.16 5.43 14.15
N VAL A 82 2.36 6.73 13.90
CA VAL A 82 2.52 7.30 12.55
C VAL A 82 3.77 6.73 11.86
N LEU A 83 4.90 6.62 12.59
CA LEU A 83 6.12 5.99 12.07
C LEU A 83 5.89 4.50 11.73
N LEU A 84 5.07 3.80 12.51
CA LEU A 84 4.73 2.41 12.26
C LEU A 84 3.87 2.27 10.99
N THR A 85 2.82 3.09 10.86
CA THR A 85 1.80 2.92 9.81
C THR A 85 2.23 3.42 8.43
N ASP A 86 2.99 4.51 8.35
CA ASP A 86 3.45 5.06 7.06
C ASP A 86 4.77 4.45 6.60
N PRO A 87 5.95 4.81 7.15
CA PRO A 87 7.21 4.36 6.57
C PRO A 87 7.48 2.87 6.79
N ILE A 88 7.17 2.31 7.96
CA ILE A 88 7.56 0.92 8.27
C ILE A 88 6.63 -0.08 7.57
N LEU A 89 5.31 0.03 7.78
CA LEU A 89 4.34 -0.82 7.09
C LEU A 89 4.32 -0.55 5.58
N GLY A 90 4.48 0.71 5.15
CA GLY A 90 4.62 1.07 3.74
C GLY A 90 5.86 0.45 3.09
N ALA A 91 7.03 0.50 3.75
CA ALA A 91 8.25 -0.13 3.24
C ALA A 91 8.13 -1.66 3.20
N TRP A 92 7.56 -2.28 4.23
CA TRP A 92 7.33 -3.73 4.26
C TRP A 92 6.41 -4.18 3.11
N ARG A 93 5.28 -3.48 2.93
CA ARG A 93 4.32 -3.70 1.84
C ARG A 93 4.96 -3.50 0.48
N ALA A 94 5.73 -2.43 0.29
CA ALA A 94 6.43 -2.15 -0.96
C ALA A 94 7.48 -3.24 -1.27
N ALA A 95 8.22 -3.70 -0.27
CA ALA A 95 9.17 -4.80 -0.41
C ALA A 95 8.47 -6.10 -0.82
N TRP A 96 7.29 -6.39 -0.27
CA TRP A 96 6.51 -7.56 -0.62
C TRP A 96 5.93 -7.48 -2.04
N VAL A 97 5.24 -6.38 -2.37
CA VAL A 97 4.51 -6.22 -3.64
C VAL A 97 5.47 -6.09 -4.83
N ASN A 98 6.60 -5.41 -4.68
CA ASN A 98 7.59 -5.26 -5.76
C ASN A 98 8.44 -6.51 -5.98
N THR A 99 8.33 -7.51 -5.11
CA THR A 99 9.04 -8.76 -5.28
C THR A 99 8.32 -9.65 -6.29
N ASP A 100 9.00 -10.00 -7.38
CA ASP A 100 8.46 -10.92 -8.39
C ASP A 100 8.49 -12.36 -7.86
N TRP A 101 7.47 -12.72 -7.08
CA TRP A 101 7.28 -14.06 -6.52
C TRP A 101 7.02 -15.13 -7.60
N ARG A 102 6.64 -14.73 -8.82
CA ARG A 102 6.27 -15.67 -9.89
C ARG A 102 7.48 -16.34 -10.53
N ARG A 103 8.55 -15.59 -10.78
CA ARG A 103 9.81 -16.12 -11.36
C ARG A 103 10.40 -17.30 -10.59
N PRO A 104 10.63 -17.23 -9.26
CA PRO A 104 11.17 -18.36 -8.52
C PRO A 104 10.19 -19.55 -8.47
N MET A 105 8.88 -19.28 -8.43
CA MET A 105 7.87 -20.34 -8.41
C MET A 105 7.78 -21.13 -9.73
N GLN A 106 8.12 -20.54 -10.87
CA GLN A 106 8.19 -21.26 -12.15
C GLN A 106 9.29 -22.34 -12.13
N GLY A 107 10.41 -22.08 -11.45
CA GLY A 107 11.51 -23.05 -11.27
C GLY A 107 11.14 -24.28 -10.44
N TRP A 108 10.15 -24.17 -9.54
CA TRP A 108 9.71 -25.29 -8.68
C TRP A 108 9.23 -26.50 -9.48
N ARG A 109 8.62 -26.28 -10.65
CA ARG A 109 8.11 -27.37 -11.50
C ARG A 109 9.22 -28.10 -12.27
N ALA A 110 10.42 -27.53 -12.35
CA ALA A 110 11.47 -27.99 -13.26
C ALA A 110 12.65 -28.71 -12.57
N THR A 111 12.78 -28.64 -11.24
CA THR A 111 13.90 -29.26 -10.52
C THR A 111 13.60 -30.70 -10.11
N PRO A 112 14.19 -31.73 -10.77
CA PRO A 112 14.14 -33.09 -10.27
C PRO A 112 14.90 -33.18 -8.95
N THR A 113 14.21 -33.62 -7.89
CA THR A 113 14.78 -33.85 -6.58
C THR A 113 15.82 -34.97 -6.61
N ARG A 114 17.10 -34.62 -6.71
CA ARG A 114 18.19 -35.55 -6.36
C ARG A 114 18.18 -35.74 -4.85
N ALA A 115 17.64 -36.86 -4.39
CA ALA A 115 17.61 -37.22 -2.98
C ALA A 115 19.06 -37.34 -2.46
N TRP A 116 19.48 -36.40 -1.61
CA TRP A 116 20.71 -36.54 -0.84
C TRP A 116 20.49 -37.64 0.20
N MET A 117 21.02 -38.81 -0.11
CA MET A 117 20.95 -40.03 0.67
C MET A 117 21.92 -39.90 1.86
N LEU A 118 21.53 -39.17 2.91
CA LEU A 118 22.47 -38.78 3.97
C LEU A 118 22.08 -39.13 5.40
N VAL A 119 21.11 -40.04 5.61
CA VAL A 119 20.85 -40.58 6.97
C VAL A 119 20.94 -42.12 6.95
N PRO A 120 22.10 -42.69 7.30
CA PRO A 120 22.33 -44.14 7.33
C PRO A 120 21.41 -44.91 8.28
N TYR A 121 20.75 -44.20 9.22
CA TYR A 121 19.92 -44.79 10.28
C TYR A 121 18.41 -44.72 10.01
N ALA A 122 17.99 -44.02 8.96
CA ALA A 122 16.58 -43.97 8.59
C ALA A 122 16.26 -45.17 7.69
N ARG A 123 15.57 -46.20 8.24
CA ARG A 123 14.98 -47.30 7.46
C ARG A 123 14.28 -46.71 6.22
N LEU A 124 14.70 -47.14 5.03
CA LEU A 124 14.07 -46.74 3.77
C LEU A 124 12.56 -47.00 3.86
N GLY A 125 11.76 -45.94 3.67
CA GLY A 125 10.30 -46.01 3.71
C GLY A 125 9.63 -45.51 4.99
N SER A 126 10.37 -45.12 6.03
CA SER A 126 9.76 -44.52 7.23
C SER A 126 9.13 -43.14 6.93
N PRO A 127 8.03 -42.76 7.62
CA PRO A 127 7.43 -41.43 7.46
C PRO A 127 8.39 -40.29 7.82
N ALA A 128 9.30 -40.54 8.77
CA ALA A 128 10.36 -39.60 9.13
C ALA A 128 11.35 -39.37 7.96
N ALA A 129 11.72 -40.41 7.23
CA ALA A 129 12.59 -40.30 6.05
C ALA A 129 11.92 -39.52 4.91
N ARG A 130 10.61 -39.71 4.69
CA ARG A 130 9.84 -38.94 3.71
C ARG A 130 9.74 -37.46 4.11
N PHE A 131 9.51 -37.19 5.39
CA PHE A 131 9.46 -35.82 5.90
C PHE A 131 10.82 -35.12 5.80
N SER A 132 11.91 -35.79 6.15
CA SER A 132 13.26 -35.21 6.04
C SER A 132 13.64 -34.96 4.58
N GLN A 133 13.33 -35.88 3.67
CA GLN A 133 13.55 -35.70 2.22
C GLN A 133 12.73 -34.54 1.65
N TRP A 134 11.47 -34.41 2.08
CA TRP A 134 10.60 -33.30 1.70
C TRP A 134 11.16 -31.97 2.23
N LEU A 135 11.61 -31.93 3.49
CA LEU A 135 12.16 -30.73 4.11
C LEU A 135 13.49 -30.33 3.45
N SER A 136 14.38 -31.29 3.17
CA SER A 136 15.68 -31.03 2.53
C SER A 136 15.51 -30.59 1.08
N SER A 137 14.58 -31.22 0.34
CA SER A 137 14.19 -30.78 -1.01
C SER A 137 13.72 -29.32 -0.99
N ARG A 138 12.84 -29.00 -0.03
CA ARG A 138 12.31 -27.65 0.14
C ARG A 138 13.42 -26.66 0.52
N ALA A 139 14.29 -27.00 1.45
CA ALA A 139 15.41 -26.16 1.87
C ALA A 139 16.41 -25.89 0.73
N ASN A 140 16.77 -26.91 -0.05
CA ASN A 140 17.66 -26.77 -1.19
C ASN A 140 17.03 -25.89 -2.28
N PHE A 141 15.73 -26.09 -2.57
CA PHE A 141 15.03 -25.21 -3.49
C PHE A 141 15.02 -23.75 -3.00
N TRP A 142 14.77 -23.52 -1.71
CA TRP A 142 14.83 -22.18 -1.13
C TRP A 142 16.22 -21.56 -1.32
N ARG A 143 17.29 -22.32 -1.07
CA ARG A 143 18.67 -21.86 -1.20
C ARG A 143 19.09 -21.60 -2.65
N ASP A 144 18.75 -22.49 -3.57
CA ASP A 144 19.28 -22.46 -4.93
C ASP A 144 18.40 -21.63 -5.89
N ALA A 145 17.08 -21.65 -5.72
CA ALA A 145 16.15 -20.93 -6.61
C ALA A 145 15.74 -19.56 -6.06
N ILE A 146 15.42 -19.48 -4.77
CA ILE A 146 14.82 -18.27 -4.17
C ILE A 146 15.88 -17.26 -3.72
N VAL A 147 16.89 -17.69 -2.92
CA VAL A 147 17.90 -16.79 -2.35
C VAL A 147 18.64 -15.93 -3.39
N PRO A 148 19.13 -16.43 -4.55
CA PRO A 148 19.90 -15.58 -5.46
C PRO A 148 19.07 -14.47 -6.12
N HIS A 149 17.78 -14.70 -6.34
CA HIS A 149 16.89 -13.75 -7.01
C HIS A 149 16.17 -12.82 -6.02
N VAL A 150 15.81 -13.33 -4.84
CA VAL A 150 14.90 -12.66 -3.89
C VAL A 150 15.53 -12.45 -2.52
N GLY A 151 16.78 -12.89 -2.30
CA GLY A 151 17.43 -12.84 -0.98
C GLY A 151 17.43 -11.45 -0.35
N GLN A 152 17.74 -10.41 -1.13
CA GLN A 152 17.71 -9.03 -0.62
C GLN A 152 16.29 -8.62 -0.19
N SER A 153 15.27 -8.92 -1.00
CA SER A 153 13.89 -8.60 -0.66
C SER A 153 13.42 -9.36 0.58
N ILE A 154 13.76 -10.65 0.71
CA ILE A 154 13.41 -11.46 1.89
C ILE A 154 14.04 -10.87 3.14
N THR A 155 15.32 -10.50 3.10
CA THR A 155 15.97 -9.84 4.25
C THR A 155 15.29 -8.53 4.60
N ALA A 156 14.93 -7.70 3.62
CA ALA A 156 14.22 -6.47 3.85
C ALA A 156 12.82 -6.72 4.47
N ILE A 157 12.06 -7.69 3.96
CA ILE A 157 10.74 -8.09 4.46
C ILE A 157 10.84 -8.58 5.90
N ILE A 158 11.79 -9.47 6.22
CA ILE A 158 11.95 -10.00 7.58
C ILE A 158 12.38 -8.90 8.55
N VAL A 159 13.39 -8.10 8.18
CA VAL A 159 13.90 -7.02 9.05
C VAL A 159 12.82 -5.97 9.30
N THR A 160 12.14 -5.50 8.26
CA THR A 160 11.06 -4.51 8.43
C THR A 160 9.87 -5.07 9.20
N ALA A 161 9.50 -6.35 9.02
CA ALA A 161 8.47 -7.00 9.82
C ALA A 161 8.86 -7.09 11.30
N LEU A 162 10.09 -7.50 11.61
CA LEU A 162 10.57 -7.61 12.99
C LEU A 162 10.59 -6.23 13.68
N ILE A 163 11.04 -5.19 12.97
CA ILE A 163 11.02 -3.82 13.48
C ILE A 163 9.57 -3.36 13.72
N ALA A 164 8.68 -3.58 12.75
CA ALA A 164 7.26 -3.22 12.86
C ALA A 164 6.61 -3.89 14.08
N LEU A 165 6.79 -5.21 14.23
CA LEU A 165 6.24 -5.99 15.32
C LEU A 165 6.83 -5.60 16.68
N SER A 166 8.13 -5.28 16.73
CA SER A 166 8.78 -4.84 17.98
C SER A 166 8.23 -3.49 18.44
N ILE A 167 8.06 -2.54 17.51
CA ILE A 167 7.47 -1.22 17.80
C ILE A 167 6.00 -1.36 18.20
N ALA A 168 5.24 -2.17 17.46
CA ALA A 168 3.83 -2.41 17.76
C ALA A 168 3.63 -3.04 19.15
N LEU A 169 4.48 -4.01 19.51
CA LEU A 169 4.47 -4.64 20.83
C LEU A 169 4.82 -3.65 21.95
N ALA A 170 5.76 -2.74 21.71
CA ALA A 170 6.10 -1.66 22.65
C ALA A 170 4.96 -0.65 22.83
N LEU A 171 4.08 -0.50 21.83
CA LEU A 171 2.94 0.40 21.87
C LEU A 171 1.77 -0.22 22.67
N SER A 172 1.29 -1.38 22.22
CA SER A 172 0.23 -2.14 22.89
C SER A 172 0.10 -3.54 22.28
N TYR A 173 -0.46 -4.49 23.05
CA TYR A 173 -0.77 -5.83 22.52
C TYR A 173 -1.79 -5.78 21.36
N THR A 174 -2.75 -4.86 21.42
CA THR A 174 -3.75 -4.68 20.35
C THR A 174 -3.12 -4.13 19.08
N ALA A 175 -2.22 -3.14 19.17
CA ALA A 175 -1.46 -2.64 18.03
C ALA A 175 -0.59 -3.76 17.41
N PHE A 176 0.02 -4.62 18.23
CA PHE A 176 0.76 -5.79 17.74
C PHE A 176 -0.10 -6.74 16.90
N VAL A 177 -1.28 -7.12 17.39
CA VAL A 177 -2.20 -7.98 16.65
C VAL A 177 -2.67 -7.32 15.36
N LEU A 178 -3.06 -6.04 15.39
CA LEU A 178 -3.46 -5.30 14.19
C LEU A 178 -2.33 -5.19 13.17
N THR A 179 -1.10 -4.96 13.62
CA THR A 179 0.09 -4.95 12.77
C THR A 179 0.30 -6.31 12.12
N LEU A 180 0.18 -7.40 12.88
CA LEU A 180 0.29 -8.76 12.33
C LEU A 180 -0.77 -9.04 11.27
N VAL A 181 -2.01 -8.60 11.49
CA VAL A 181 -3.08 -8.72 10.49
C VAL A 181 -2.76 -7.85 9.26
N ALA A 182 -2.28 -6.62 9.44
CA ALA A 182 -1.87 -5.74 8.34
C ALA A 182 -0.73 -6.35 7.51
N LEU A 183 0.24 -7.00 8.16
CA LEU A 183 1.29 -7.78 7.49
C LEU A 183 0.66 -8.95 6.71
N ALA A 184 -0.29 -9.68 7.27
CA ALA A 184 -0.95 -10.78 6.56
C ALA A 184 -1.74 -10.33 5.31
N PHE A 185 -2.10 -9.05 5.18
CA PHE A 185 -2.84 -8.54 4.02
C PHE A 185 -2.01 -8.29 2.75
N ALA A 186 -0.70 -8.03 2.84
CA ALA A 186 0.09 -7.83 1.60
C ALA A 186 0.29 -9.10 0.75
N PRO A 187 0.50 -10.32 1.30
CA PRO A 187 0.48 -11.52 0.47
C PRO A 187 -0.88 -11.71 -0.20
N LEU A 188 -1.98 -11.47 0.53
CA LEU A 188 -3.32 -11.53 -0.03
C LEU A 188 -3.50 -10.56 -1.20
N GLU A 189 -2.98 -9.33 -1.09
CA GLU A 189 -3.01 -8.39 -2.22
C GLU A 189 -2.24 -8.92 -3.43
N SER A 190 -1.04 -9.48 -3.21
CA SER A 190 -0.21 -10.01 -4.30
C SER A 190 -0.87 -11.17 -5.05
N GLU A 191 -1.62 -12.02 -4.33
CA GLU A 191 -2.32 -13.17 -4.91
C GLU A 191 -3.61 -12.76 -5.62
N LEU A 192 -4.37 -11.83 -5.02
CA LEU A 192 -5.63 -11.34 -5.57
C LEU A 192 -5.44 -10.40 -6.77
N GLY A 193 -4.20 -9.94 -6.98
CA GLY A 193 -3.79 -9.11 -8.10
C GLY A 193 -4.36 -7.68 -8.05
N GLU A 194 -3.94 -6.87 -9.03
CA GLU A 194 -4.34 -5.45 -9.12
C GLU A 194 -5.82 -5.22 -9.44
N HIS A 195 -6.56 -6.30 -9.75
CA HIS A 195 -7.95 -6.25 -10.18
C HIS A 195 -8.90 -6.67 -9.04
N GLY A 196 -9.70 -5.71 -8.58
CA GLY A 196 -10.84 -5.96 -7.68
C GLY A 196 -10.47 -6.16 -6.22
N ALA A 197 -10.00 -7.34 -5.85
CA ALA A 197 -9.86 -7.77 -4.45
C ALA A 197 -8.53 -7.32 -3.81
N GLY A 198 -7.42 -7.27 -4.56
CA GLY A 198 -6.18 -6.66 -4.06
C GLY A 198 -6.34 -5.18 -3.71
N ARG A 199 -7.18 -4.44 -4.46
CA ARG A 199 -7.51 -3.03 -4.14
C ARG A 199 -8.29 -2.86 -2.84
N TRP A 200 -9.11 -3.83 -2.46
CA TRP A 200 -9.78 -3.84 -1.16
C TRP A 200 -8.77 -4.00 -0.03
N ALA A 201 -7.91 -5.02 -0.13
CA ALA A 201 -6.86 -5.28 0.86
C ALA A 201 -5.98 -4.04 1.04
N ARG A 202 -5.58 -3.40 -0.07
CA ARG A 202 -4.82 -2.15 -0.05
C ARG A 202 -5.53 -1.04 0.72
N ALA A 203 -6.79 -0.75 0.38
CA ALA A 203 -7.53 0.34 1.03
C ALA A 203 -7.76 0.07 2.53
N LEU A 204 -8.02 -1.20 2.88
CA LEU A 204 -8.19 -1.62 4.26
C LEU A 204 -6.89 -1.49 5.05
N VAL A 205 -5.74 -1.82 4.48
CA VAL A 205 -4.44 -1.67 5.15
C VAL A 205 -4.03 -0.20 5.26
N GLU A 206 -4.13 0.56 4.17
CA GLU A 206 -3.64 1.94 4.13
C GLU A 206 -4.48 2.90 4.98
N ILE A 207 -5.80 2.72 5.05
CA ILE A 207 -6.69 3.60 5.82
C ILE A 207 -7.28 2.91 7.04
N GLY A 208 -7.88 1.73 6.86
CA GLY A 208 -8.59 1.03 7.93
C GLY A 208 -7.66 0.60 9.08
N MET A 209 -6.59 -0.13 8.76
CA MET A 209 -5.62 -0.59 9.76
C MET A 209 -4.82 0.56 10.36
N ALA A 210 -4.46 1.55 9.55
CA ALA A 210 -3.77 2.74 10.05
C ALA A 210 -4.62 3.49 11.11
N TRP A 211 -5.92 3.65 10.85
CA TRP A 211 -6.86 4.21 11.83
C TRP A 211 -6.94 3.36 13.10
N LEU A 212 -7.15 2.05 12.96
CA LEU A 212 -7.28 1.14 14.11
C LEU A 212 -6.00 1.06 14.95
N ILE A 213 -4.82 1.13 14.32
CA ILE A 213 -3.53 1.17 15.02
C ILE A 213 -3.39 2.49 15.78
N GLY A 214 -3.83 3.61 15.20
CA GLY A 214 -3.85 4.92 15.87
C GLY A 214 -4.75 4.92 17.11
N ASP A 215 -5.94 4.32 17.01
CA ASP A 215 -6.86 4.12 18.13
C ASP A 215 -6.22 3.23 19.22
N ALA A 216 -5.72 2.06 18.82
CA ALA A 216 -5.11 1.07 19.70
C ALA A 216 -3.82 1.54 20.41
N ALA A 217 -3.13 2.54 19.85
CA ALA A 217 -1.97 3.18 20.47
C ALA A 217 -2.34 3.93 21.76
N ILE A 218 -3.58 4.44 21.83
CA ILE A 218 -4.10 5.23 22.94
C ILE A 218 -5.01 4.38 23.83
N SER A 219 -5.96 3.64 23.26
CA SER A 219 -7.06 3.03 24.00
C SER A 219 -6.64 1.85 24.89
N GLN A 220 -5.45 1.27 24.69
CA GLN A 220 -4.87 0.08 25.37
C GLN A 220 -5.73 -1.21 25.32
N LEU A 221 -7.04 -1.09 25.15
CA LEU A 221 -8.05 -2.13 24.95
C LEU A 221 -8.36 -2.31 23.45
N PHE A 222 -9.20 -3.29 23.13
CA PHE A 222 -9.67 -3.48 21.76
C PHE A 222 -10.42 -2.23 21.28
N PRO A 223 -10.21 -1.78 20.03
CA PRO A 223 -10.87 -0.61 19.50
C PRO A 223 -12.39 -0.73 19.64
N PRO A 224 -13.10 0.33 20.06
CA PRO A 224 -14.55 0.31 20.12
C PRO A 224 -15.13 0.03 18.72
N LEU A 225 -16.26 -0.67 18.68
CA LEU A 225 -16.94 -1.00 17.41
C LEU A 225 -17.21 0.25 16.56
N ASP A 226 -17.44 1.40 17.21
CA ASP A 226 -17.66 2.68 16.55
C ASP A 226 -16.45 3.14 15.71
N SER A 227 -15.24 3.07 16.28
CA SER A 227 -13.98 3.40 15.60
C SER A 227 -13.71 2.41 14.44
N ALA A 228 -14.02 1.13 14.64
CA ALA A 228 -13.91 0.13 13.58
C ALA A 228 -14.89 0.34 12.41
N ILE A 229 -16.12 0.77 12.68
CA ILE A 229 -17.10 1.12 11.64
C ILE A 229 -16.60 2.32 10.84
N LEU A 230 -16.13 3.39 11.50
CA LEU A 230 -15.59 4.56 10.81
C LEU A 230 -14.35 4.20 9.96
N ALA A 231 -13.42 3.43 10.52
CA ALA A 231 -12.24 2.96 9.79
C ALA A 231 -12.62 2.17 8.53
N LEU A 232 -13.62 1.30 8.62
CA LEU A 232 -14.13 0.54 7.48
C LEU A 232 -14.80 1.44 6.44
N LEU A 233 -15.64 2.39 6.85
CA LEU A 233 -16.32 3.32 5.95
C LEU A 233 -15.32 4.20 5.19
N PHE A 234 -14.30 4.75 5.86
CA PHE A 234 -13.25 5.52 5.20
C PHE A 234 -12.37 4.65 4.30
N ALA A 235 -12.09 3.41 4.67
CA ALA A 235 -11.45 2.44 3.78
C ALA A 235 -12.30 2.18 2.52
N MET A 236 -13.63 2.09 2.65
CA MET A 236 -14.54 2.00 1.49
C MET A 236 -14.49 3.26 0.63
N THR A 237 -14.49 4.46 1.24
CA THR A 237 -14.37 5.73 0.51
C THR A 237 -13.08 5.77 -0.30
N TYR A 238 -11.96 5.45 0.35
CA TYR A 238 -10.65 5.42 -0.27
C TYR A 238 -10.58 4.41 -1.43
N ARG A 239 -11.17 3.23 -1.24
CA ARG A 239 -11.29 2.23 -2.30
C ARG A 239 -12.12 2.73 -3.48
N GLY A 240 -13.23 3.41 -3.21
CA GLY A 240 -14.06 4.07 -4.22
C GLY A 240 -13.23 5.03 -5.06
N LEU A 241 -12.46 5.90 -4.41
CA LEU A 241 -11.57 6.86 -5.06
C LEU A 241 -10.48 6.20 -5.91
N LEU A 242 -9.82 5.16 -5.41
CA LEU A 242 -8.84 4.39 -6.20
C LEU A 242 -9.46 3.76 -7.46
N SER A 243 -10.75 3.41 -7.41
CA SER A 243 -11.45 2.81 -8.54
C SER A 243 -11.94 3.82 -9.58
N VAL A 244 -11.95 5.13 -9.27
CA VAL A 244 -12.37 6.20 -10.20
C VAL A 244 -11.54 6.20 -11.48
N ALA A 245 -10.23 5.94 -11.38
CA ALA A 245 -9.33 5.90 -12.54
C ALA A 245 -9.68 4.79 -13.55
N THR A 246 -10.28 3.68 -13.10
CA THR A 246 -10.64 2.54 -13.97
C THR A 246 -12.12 2.41 -14.27
N ARG A 247 -12.98 2.78 -13.32
CA ARG A 247 -14.44 2.62 -13.37
C ARG A 247 -15.09 3.83 -12.69
N PRO A 248 -15.13 5.00 -13.36
CA PRO A 248 -15.48 6.27 -12.72
C PRO A 248 -16.87 6.24 -12.07
N ARG A 249 -17.89 5.71 -12.76
CA ARG A 249 -19.27 5.66 -12.22
C ARG A 249 -19.37 4.81 -10.95
N LEU A 250 -18.78 3.61 -10.96
CA LEU A 250 -18.82 2.70 -9.82
C LEU A 250 -17.99 3.23 -8.64
N GLY A 251 -16.81 3.78 -8.93
CA GLY A 251 -15.93 4.32 -7.89
C GLY A 251 -16.51 5.51 -7.17
N LEU A 252 -17.14 6.44 -7.89
CA LEU A 252 -17.87 7.55 -7.30
C LEU A 252 -19.07 7.04 -6.48
N ALA A 253 -19.86 6.11 -7.00
CA ALA A 253 -21.01 5.56 -6.27
C ALA A 253 -20.60 4.88 -4.94
N ILE A 254 -19.48 4.15 -4.92
CA ILE A 254 -18.93 3.55 -3.70
C ILE A 254 -18.44 4.64 -2.72
N ALA A 255 -17.70 5.63 -3.23
CA ALA A 255 -17.18 6.71 -2.40
C ALA A 255 -18.33 7.52 -1.76
N ASP A 256 -19.29 7.97 -2.57
CA ASP A 256 -20.44 8.73 -2.11
C ASP A 256 -21.31 7.91 -1.15
N GLY A 257 -21.58 6.64 -1.49
CA GLY A 257 -22.35 5.74 -0.62
C GLY A 257 -21.72 5.55 0.75
N SER A 258 -20.39 5.38 0.80
CA SER A 258 -19.67 5.27 2.08
C SER A 258 -19.66 6.57 2.88
N GLN A 259 -19.52 7.75 2.24
CA GLN A 259 -19.58 9.04 2.93
C GLN A 259 -20.98 9.34 3.47
N ILE A 260 -22.04 8.99 2.72
CA ILE A 260 -23.43 9.07 3.21
C ILE A 260 -23.60 8.17 4.44
N ALA A 261 -23.05 6.95 4.41
CA ALA A 261 -23.11 6.06 5.56
C ALA A 261 -22.37 6.63 6.79
N VAL A 262 -21.24 7.33 6.61
CA VAL A 262 -20.57 8.06 7.71
C VAL A 262 -21.49 9.14 8.30
N ILE A 263 -22.15 9.94 7.45
CA ILE A 263 -23.09 10.98 7.90
C ILE A 263 -24.24 10.35 8.69
N VAL A 264 -24.86 9.29 8.18
CA VAL A 264 -25.95 8.58 8.86
C VAL A 264 -25.49 8.01 10.20
N PHE A 265 -24.30 7.43 10.24
CA PHE A 265 -23.70 6.90 11.48
C PHE A 265 -23.50 8.01 12.53
N LEU A 266 -22.97 9.17 12.13
CA LEU A 266 -22.78 10.31 13.04
C LEU A 266 -24.12 10.91 13.53
N ILE A 267 -25.15 10.95 12.68
CA ILE A 267 -26.50 11.36 13.08
C ILE A 267 -27.07 10.38 14.12
N ALA A 268 -26.91 9.07 13.91
CA ALA A 268 -27.36 8.05 14.85
C ALA A 268 -26.67 8.16 16.22
N ARG A 269 -25.43 8.70 16.26
CA ARG A 269 -24.67 8.99 17.47
C ARG A 269 -25.00 10.34 18.12
N GLY A 270 -25.85 11.15 17.50
CA GLY A 270 -26.19 12.49 17.98
C GLY A 270 -25.17 13.59 17.65
N ALA A 271 -24.14 13.28 16.86
CA ALA A 271 -23.10 14.23 16.44
C ALA A 271 -23.57 15.09 15.24
N MET A 272 -24.68 15.82 15.42
CA MET A 272 -25.34 16.56 14.34
C MET A 272 -24.42 17.60 13.69
N ILE A 273 -23.61 18.31 14.47
CA ILE A 273 -22.69 19.34 13.96
C ILE A 273 -21.67 18.71 13.00
N SER A 274 -21.01 17.63 13.41
CA SER A 274 -20.04 16.91 12.57
C SER A 274 -20.69 16.36 11.30
N ALA A 275 -21.89 15.79 11.42
CA ALA A 275 -22.65 15.29 10.29
C ALA A 275 -23.02 16.41 9.29
N THR A 276 -23.42 17.59 9.76
CA THR A 276 -23.72 18.75 8.90
C THR A 276 -22.48 19.23 8.16
N ILE A 277 -21.34 19.36 8.84
CA ILE A 277 -20.10 19.83 8.17
C ILE A 277 -19.64 18.82 7.11
N ILE A 278 -19.66 17.53 7.41
CA ILE A 278 -19.32 16.48 6.44
C ILE A 278 -20.33 16.47 5.28
N GLY A 279 -21.62 16.69 5.55
CA GLY A 279 -22.65 16.82 4.52
C GLY A 279 -22.41 18.00 3.58
N LEU A 280 -22.00 19.16 4.11
CA LEU A 280 -21.61 20.32 3.31
C LEU A 280 -20.36 20.04 2.46
N ALA A 281 -19.35 19.39 3.04
CA ALA A 281 -18.15 18.97 2.31
C ALA A 281 -18.47 17.98 1.19
N LEU A 282 -19.38 17.02 1.44
CA LEU A 282 -19.88 16.08 0.44
C LEU A 282 -20.64 16.81 -0.68
N GLY A 283 -21.47 17.80 -0.35
CA GLY A 283 -22.15 18.65 -1.33
C GLY A 283 -21.17 19.38 -2.26
N ALA A 284 -20.11 19.95 -1.69
CA ALA A 284 -19.03 20.57 -2.47
C ALA A 284 -18.31 19.55 -3.37
N GLN A 285 -18.05 18.35 -2.85
CA GLN A 285 -17.47 17.24 -3.61
C GLN A 285 -18.38 16.81 -4.78
N LEU A 286 -19.69 16.69 -4.57
CA LEU A 286 -20.66 16.32 -5.61
C LEU A 286 -20.72 17.36 -6.75
N LEU A 287 -20.63 18.66 -6.43
CA LEU A 287 -20.50 19.71 -7.45
C LEU A 287 -19.26 19.48 -8.33
N TRP A 288 -18.12 19.16 -7.73
CA TRP A 288 -16.90 18.82 -8.46
C TRP A 288 -17.01 17.55 -9.30
N GLN A 289 -17.74 16.55 -8.82
CA GLN A 289 -17.97 15.33 -9.59
C GLN A 289 -18.76 15.58 -10.88
N THR A 290 -19.64 16.58 -10.93
CA THR A 290 -20.36 16.93 -12.16
C THR A 290 -19.41 17.39 -13.28
N LEU A 291 -18.31 18.08 -12.92
CA LEU A 291 -17.27 18.53 -13.86
C LEU A 291 -16.47 17.34 -14.42
N VAL A 292 -16.21 16.32 -13.60
CA VAL A 292 -15.55 15.08 -14.06
C VAL A 292 -16.48 14.27 -14.95
N ARG A 293 -17.76 14.15 -14.59
CA ARG A 293 -18.76 13.40 -15.39
C ARG A 293 -18.99 14.03 -16.78
N THR A 294 -18.84 15.35 -16.89
CA THR A 294 -18.93 16.08 -18.16
C THR A 294 -17.63 16.04 -18.98
N GLY A 295 -16.59 15.35 -18.50
CA GLY A 295 -15.30 15.22 -19.19
C GLY A 295 -14.46 16.50 -19.21
N ARG A 296 -14.83 17.52 -18.43
CA ARG A 296 -14.13 18.82 -18.39
C ARG A 296 -12.87 18.81 -17.53
N LEU A 297 -12.70 17.79 -16.69
CA LEU A 297 -11.60 17.71 -15.73
C LEU A 297 -10.96 16.33 -15.74
N GLU A 298 -9.63 16.29 -15.71
CA GLU A 298 -8.87 15.04 -15.59
C GLU A 298 -9.08 14.37 -14.23
N ALA A 299 -9.13 13.03 -14.22
CA ALA A 299 -9.32 12.25 -13.01
C ALA A 299 -8.22 12.49 -11.95
N LYS A 300 -6.99 12.81 -12.38
CA LYS A 300 -5.87 13.09 -11.48
C LYS A 300 -6.10 14.36 -10.66
N THR A 301 -6.45 15.46 -11.33
CA THR A 301 -6.73 16.76 -10.70
C THR A 301 -7.93 16.67 -9.74
N PHE A 302 -8.93 15.86 -10.09
CA PHE A 302 -10.05 15.58 -9.20
C PHE A 302 -9.59 14.88 -7.92
N LEU A 303 -8.80 13.82 -8.04
CA LEU A 303 -8.31 13.05 -6.89
C LEU A 303 -7.47 13.90 -5.92
N GLU A 304 -6.59 14.76 -6.45
CA GLU A 304 -5.76 15.67 -5.64
C GLU A 304 -6.61 16.64 -4.79
N ARG A 305 -7.74 17.11 -5.34
CA ARG A 305 -8.65 18.03 -4.62
C ARG A 305 -9.56 17.29 -3.65
N VAL A 306 -10.12 16.15 -4.05
CA VAL A 306 -11.02 15.35 -3.21
C VAL A 306 -10.32 14.83 -1.97
N GLN A 307 -9.02 14.56 -2.05
CA GLN A 307 -8.23 14.13 -0.90
C GLN A 307 -8.38 15.08 0.29
N TRP A 308 -8.36 16.40 0.09
CA TRP A 308 -8.52 17.38 1.16
C TRP A 308 -9.89 17.31 1.84
N PHE A 309 -10.96 17.10 1.06
CA PHE A 309 -12.31 16.95 1.62
C PHE A 309 -12.46 15.66 2.43
N VAL A 310 -11.85 14.57 1.97
CA VAL A 310 -11.87 13.29 2.70
C VAL A 310 -11.06 13.40 3.99
N LEU A 311 -9.87 14.00 3.94
CA LEU A 311 -9.05 14.24 5.13
C LEU A 311 -9.79 15.11 6.16
N LEU A 312 -10.44 16.18 5.70
CA LEU A 312 -11.27 17.02 6.55
C LEU A 312 -12.42 16.22 7.18
N ALA A 313 -13.11 15.39 6.37
CA ALA A 313 -14.19 14.55 6.88
C ALA A 313 -13.71 13.53 7.92
N MET A 314 -12.51 12.95 7.73
CA MET A 314 -11.90 12.04 8.70
C MET A 314 -11.64 12.73 10.05
N VAL A 315 -11.05 13.92 10.03
CA VAL A 315 -10.78 14.70 11.25
C VAL A 315 -12.08 15.07 11.96
N ILE A 316 -13.08 15.54 11.23
CA ILE A 316 -14.37 15.93 11.81
C ILE A 316 -15.13 14.71 12.37
N ALA A 317 -15.06 13.57 11.69
CA ALA A 317 -15.66 12.34 12.17
C ALA A 317 -14.98 11.84 13.45
N ALA A 318 -13.65 11.91 13.53
CA ALA A 318 -12.89 11.55 14.72
C ALA A 318 -13.18 12.45 15.92
N LEU A 319 -13.47 13.74 15.70
CA LEU A 319 -13.87 14.66 16.76
C LEU A 319 -15.32 14.45 17.23
N GLY A 320 -16.16 13.81 16.42
CA GLY A 320 -17.58 13.58 16.71
C GLY A 320 -17.93 12.17 17.18
N SER A 321 -16.96 11.25 17.23
CA SER A 321 -17.14 9.85 17.64
C SER A 321 -17.01 9.68 19.15
#